data_AF-A0A519SPT7-F1
#
_entry.id   AF-A0A519SPT7-F1
#
_cell.length_a   1.000
_cell.length_b   1.000
_cell.length_c   1.000
_cell.angle_alpha   90.00
_cell.angle_beta   90.00
_cell.angle_gamma   90.00
#
_symmetry.space_group_name_H-M   'P 1'
#
loop_
_entity.id
_entity.type
_entity.pdbx_description
1 polymer ?
#
loop_
_entity_poly.entity_id
_entity_poly.type
_entity_poly.pdbx_seq_one_letter_code
_entity_poly.pdbx_strand_id
1 'polypeptide(L)' 'MNITYCFNHALSPAGGLVEDFSYLSAERDFMTPDGRLVPRALGEAALLKRTALLVGGLLVGFWPTQL' A
#
# COMPACT_ATOMS: atom_id res chain seq x y z
N MET A 1 -26.28 7.56 -0.94
CA MET A 1 -25.25 7.12 0.04
C MET A 1 -24.04 8.00 -0.18
N ASN A 2 -23.71 8.85 0.79
CA ASN A 2 -22.63 9.84 0.70
C ASN A 2 -21.39 9.25 1.39
N ILE A 3 -20.30 9.03 0.64
CA ILE A 3 -19.04 8.51 1.19
C ILE A 3 -18.17 9.72 1.54
N THR A 4 -18.09 10.04 2.82
CA THR A 4 -17.22 11.10 3.36
C THR A 4 -15.78 10.57 3.41
N TYR A 5 -14.93 11.03 2.51
CA TYR A 5 -13.49 10.79 2.57
C TYR A 5 -12.85 11.84 3.49
N CYS A 6 -12.48 11.44 4.70
CA CYS A 6 -11.70 12.30 5.59
C CYS A 6 -10.24 12.33 5.11
N PHE A 7 -9.94 13.24 4.18
CA PHE A 7 -8.56 13.63 3.90
C PHE A 7 -8.01 14.37 5.12
N ASN A 8 -6.99 13.80 5.76
CA ASN A 8 -6.23 14.52 6.78
C ASN A 8 -5.57 15.74 6.13
N HIS A 9 -6.15 16.90 6.42
CA HIS A 9 -5.62 18.21 6.12
C HIS A 9 -4.39 18.46 7.01
N ALA A 10 -3.20 18.14 6.48
CA ALA A 10 -1.94 18.60 7.03
C ALA A 10 -1.25 19.48 5.98
N LEU A 11 -1.62 20.76 6.01
CA LEU A 11 -0.83 21.95 5.68
C LEU A 11 0.45 21.75 4.85
N SER A 12 0.45 22.30 3.64
CA SER A 12 1.68 22.64 2.92
C SER A 12 2.27 23.94 3.48
N PRO A 13 3.59 24.07 3.60
CA PRO A 13 4.24 25.18 2.91
C PRO A 13 5.48 24.75 2.13
N ALA A 14 5.70 25.47 1.02
CA ALA A 14 6.79 25.37 0.07
C ALA A 14 8.20 25.14 0.67
N GLY A 15 8.95 24.19 0.11
CA GLY A 15 10.40 24.09 0.32
C GLY A 15 10.98 22.71 0.03
N GLY A 16 11.39 22.47 -1.22
CA GLY A 16 12.26 21.35 -1.64
C GLY A 16 11.66 19.96 -1.48
N LEU A 17 11.09 19.41 -2.57
CA LEU A 17 10.63 18.02 -2.62
C LEU A 17 11.82 17.04 -2.56
N VAL A 18 12.39 16.84 -1.38
CA VAL A 18 12.83 15.50 -1.00
C VAL A 18 11.56 14.84 -0.50
N GLU A 19 10.84 14.19 -1.41
CA GLU A 19 9.69 13.36 -1.04
C GLU A 19 10.23 12.28 -0.10
N ASP A 20 10.05 12.50 1.20
CA ASP A 20 10.50 11.59 2.23
C ASP A 20 9.60 10.35 2.21
N PHE A 21 9.80 9.47 1.23
CA PHE A 21 9.02 8.25 1.06
C PHE A 21 9.19 7.26 2.23
N SER A 22 9.88 7.62 3.30
CA SER A 22 9.99 6.84 4.53
C SER A 22 8.61 6.48 5.12
N TYR A 23 7.60 7.35 4.97
CA TYR A 23 6.21 7.04 5.37
C TYR A 23 5.48 6.06 4.44
N LEU A 24 6.00 5.79 3.24
CA LEU A 24 5.51 4.71 2.38
C LEU A 24 6.07 3.34 2.78
N SER A 25 7.18 3.31 3.52
CA SER A 25 7.96 2.09 3.75
C SER A 25 7.80 1.49 5.15
N ALA A 26 7.10 2.17 6.06
CA ALA A 26 6.88 1.69 7.43
C ALA A 26 5.48 1.04 7.57
N GLU A 27 5.45 -0.28 7.78
CA GLU A 27 4.30 -1.05 8.30
C GLU A 27 2.97 -1.04 7.54
N ARG A 28 2.91 -0.48 6.33
CA ARG A 28 1.64 -0.42 5.60
C ARG A 28 1.30 -1.73 4.90
N ASP A 29 0.03 -2.12 5.01
CA ASP A 29 -0.54 -3.20 4.21
C ASP A 29 -0.44 -2.88 2.71
N PHE A 30 -0.30 -3.92 1.89
CA PHE A 30 -0.25 -3.77 0.46
C PHE A 30 -1.63 -3.43 -0.10
N MET A 31 -1.68 -2.61 -1.15
CA MET A 31 -2.91 -2.33 -1.87
C MET A 31 -2.93 -3.08 -3.19
N THR A 32 -4.05 -3.70 -3.53
CA THR A 32 -4.25 -4.34 -4.82
C THR A 32 -4.85 -3.35 -5.83
N PRO A 33 -4.78 -3.62 -7.15
CA PRO A 33 -5.39 -2.74 -8.16
C PRO A 33 -6.91 -2.57 -8.02
N ASP A 34 -7.60 -3.54 -7.43
CA ASP A 34 -9.03 -3.45 -7.10
C ASP A 34 -9.30 -2.75 -5.75
N GLY A 35 -8.27 -2.18 -5.13
CA GLY A 35 -8.37 -1.36 -3.92
C GLY A 35 -8.48 -2.14 -2.61
N ARG A 36 -8.22 -3.46 -2.62
CA ARG A 36 -8.19 -4.27 -1.41
C ARG A 36 -6.87 -4.07 -0.67
N LEU A 37 -6.94 -4.12 0.64
CA LEU A 37 -5.75 -4.17 1.49
C LEU A 37 -5.39 -5.63 1.76
N VAL A 38 -4.11 -5.94 1.57
CA VAL A 38 -3.51 -7.25 1.81
C VAL A 38 -2.51 -7.10 2.95
N PRO A 39 -2.67 -7.87 4.04
CA PRO A 39 -1.77 -7.82 5.18
C PRO A 39 -0.31 -7.93 4.76
N ARG A 40 0.56 -7.08 5.30
CA ARG A 40 1.97 -7.04 4.91
C ARG A 40 2.65 -8.42 4.95
N ALA A 41 2.51 -9.16 6.04
CA ALA A 41 3.13 -10.50 6.16
C ALA A 41 2.68 -11.47 5.05
N LEU A 42 1.43 -11.32 4.59
CA LEU A 42 0.81 -12.16 3.58
C LEU A 42 1.29 -11.77 2.17
N GLY A 43 1.35 -10.46 1.89
CA GLY A 43 1.92 -9.95 0.65
C GLY A 43 3.42 -10.23 0.54
N GLU A 44 4.19 -10.08 1.62
CA GLU A 44 5.61 -10.42 1.67
C GLU A 44 5.83 -11.92 1.43
N ALA A 45 5.03 -12.79 2.05
CA ALA A 45 5.09 -14.22 1.80
C ALA A 45 4.81 -14.57 0.32
N ALA A 46 3.87 -13.87 -0.31
CA ALA A 46 3.55 -14.06 -1.73
C ALA A 46 4.66 -13.55 -2.67
N LEU A 47 5.28 -12.42 -2.33
CA LEU A 47 6.45 -11.88 -3.04
C LEU A 47 7.64 -12.83 -2.92
N LEU A 48 7.92 -13.35 -1.72
CA LEU A 48 8.98 -14.31 -1.47
C LEU A 48 8.78 -15.62 -2.26
N LYS A 49 7.53 -16.09 -2.33
CA LYS A 49 7.16 -17.29 -3.12
C LYS A 49 7.06 -17.02 -4.62
N ARG A 50 7.27 -15.78 -5.08
CA ARG A 50 7.12 -15.34 -6.47
C ARG A 50 5.73 -15.62 -7.04
N THR A 51 4.71 -15.63 -6.18
CA THR A 51 3.30 -15.75 -6.58
C THR A 51 2.62 -14.39 -6.71
N ALA A 52 3.27 -13.32 -6.24
CA ALA A 52 2.86 -11.94 -6.43
C ALA A 52 4.03 -11.05 -6.84
N LEU A 53 3.71 -9.85 -7.34
CA LEU A 53 4.62 -8.81 -7.79
C LEU A 53 4.13 -7.44 -7.32
N LEU A 54 5.06 -6.50 -7.14
CA LEU A 54 4.73 -5.09 -6.92
C LEU A 54 4.84 -4.32 -8.23
N VAL A 55 3.76 -3.65 -8.63
CA VAL A 55 3.68 -2.81 -9.83
C VAL A 55 3.20 -1.42 -9.41
N GLY A 56 4.08 -0.43 -9.48
CA GLY A 56 3.74 0.95 -9.08
C GLY A 56 3.26 1.09 -7.63
N GLY A 57 3.75 0.23 -6.73
CA GLY A 57 3.32 0.20 -5.32
C GLY A 57 2.07 -0.66 -5.05
N LEU A 58 1.49 -1.28 -6.07
CA LEU A 58 0.33 -2.17 -5.95
C LEU A 58 0.75 -3.64 -6.00
N LEU A 59 0.17 -4.46 -5.14
CA LEU A 59 0.40 -5.91 -5.09
C LEU A 59 -0.54 -6.63 -6.06
N VAL A 60 0.06 -7.39 -6.97
CA VAL A 60 -0.64 -8.13 -8.03
C VAL A 60 -0.20 -9.58 -7.99
N GLY A 61 -1.15 -10.51 -7.98
CA GLY A 61 -0.88 -11.94 -8.04
C GLY A 61 -1.78 -12.75 -7.11
N PHE A 62 -1.26 -13.88 -6.64
CA PHE A 62 -1.98 -14.81 -5.80
C PHE A 62 -1.36 -14.91 -4.42
N TRP A 63 -2.21 -14.86 -3.41
CA TRP A 63 -1.84 -15.02 -2.02
C TRP A 63 -2.98 -15.73 -1.26
N PRO A 64 -2.66 -16.54 -0.25
CA PRO A 64 -3.67 -17.28 0.50
C PRO A 64 -4.56 -16.31 1.26
N THR A 65 -5.88 -16.38 1.10
CA THR A 65 -6.82 -15.48 1.78
C THR A 65 -7.07 -15.85 3.25
N GLN A 66 -6.65 -17.04 3.68
CA GLN A 66 -6.77 -17.57 5.04
C GLN A 66 -5.57 -18.49 5.35
N LEU A 67 -5.03 -18.38 6.57
CA LEU A 67 -4.22 -19.41 7.22
C LEU A 67 -5.12 -20.21 8.16
#